data_AF-A0A120K5T0-F1
#
_entry.id   AF-A0A120K5T0-F1
#
_cell.length_a   1.000
_cell.length_b   1.000
_cell.length_c   1.000
_cell.angle_alpha   90.00
_cell.angle_beta   90.00
_cell.angle_gamma   90.00
#
_symmetry.space_group_name_H-M   'P 1'
#
loop_
_entity.id
_entity.type
_entity.pdbx_description
1 polymer ?
#
loop_
_entity_poly.entity_id
_entity_poly.type
_entity_poly.pdbx_seq_one_letter_code
_entity_poly.pdbx_strand_id
1 'polypeptide(L)'
;MFALSRQVQCSSIGITVKYGNVTCYDDGSVVVEGPAVVQVSRAIAWVDGRSRKVGNVQKLVLDVISRGFHARDEIGGEANISKGALGYVLASLTRKGMVVLVKATSGGPCRSYYFLPGQDIDGYLKSRGLRPCSRRA
;
A
#
# COMPACT_ATOMS: atom_id res chain seq x y z
N MET A 1 10.40 -18.66 7.80
CA MET A 1 11.26 -18.12 6.72
C MET A 1 10.54 -16.91 6.15
N PHE A 2 10.87 -15.72 6.65
CA PHE A 2 10.25 -14.47 6.22
C PHE A 2 10.52 -14.26 4.74
N ALA A 3 9.47 -14.01 3.95
CA ALA A 3 9.66 -13.50 2.60
C ALA A 3 10.22 -12.09 2.74
N LEU A 4 11.56 -11.99 2.71
CA LEU A 4 12.27 -10.72 2.60
C LEU A 4 11.75 -10.04 1.34
N SER A 5 11.22 -8.83 1.48
CA SER A 5 10.83 -8.00 0.34
C SER A 5 11.96 -8.05 -0.68
N ARG A 6 11.62 -8.37 -1.93
CA ARG A 6 12.65 -8.66 -2.93
C ARG A 6 13.25 -7.35 -3.37
N GLN A 7 14.58 -7.27 -3.40
CA GLN A 7 15.26 -6.14 -4.00
C GLN A 7 14.89 -6.07 -5.49
N VAL A 8 14.43 -4.90 -5.92
CA VAL A 8 14.06 -4.60 -7.30
C VAL A 8 14.79 -3.36 -7.78
N GLN A 9 14.84 -3.19 -9.10
CA GLN A 9 15.30 -1.93 -9.67
C GLN A 9 14.39 -0.79 -9.20
N CYS A 10 14.98 0.30 -8.67
CA CYS A 10 14.21 1.46 -8.24
C CYS A 10 13.26 2.00 -9.32
N SER A 11 13.64 1.90 -10.60
CA SER A 11 12.81 2.30 -11.73
C SER A 11 11.52 1.49 -11.86
N SER A 12 11.50 0.21 -11.45
CA SER A 12 10.30 -0.64 -11.52
C SER A 12 9.23 -0.21 -10.53
N ILE A 13 9.62 0.47 -9.45
CA ILE A 13 8.73 1.12 -8.49
C ILE A 13 8.69 2.64 -8.70
N GLY A 14 9.08 3.13 -9.88
CA GLY A 14 9.00 4.53 -10.28
C GLY A 14 9.90 5.49 -9.51
N ILE A 15 11.05 5.02 -9.03
CA ILE A 15 12.10 5.81 -8.39
C ILE A 15 13.33 5.84 -9.30
N THR A 16 13.80 7.03 -9.63
CA THR A 16 15.04 7.23 -10.38
C THR A 16 16.12 7.72 -9.43
N VAL A 17 17.23 6.99 -9.31
CA VAL A 17 18.36 7.40 -8.48
C VAL A 17 19.27 8.29 -9.33
N LYS A 18 19.50 9.53 -8.90
CA LYS A 18 20.43 10.47 -9.56
C LYS A 18 21.82 10.39 -8.94
N TYR A 19 21.89 10.19 -7.63
CA TYR A 19 23.13 10.10 -6.87
C TYR A 19 22.91 9.34 -5.55
N GLY A 20 23.95 8.67 -5.04
CA GLY A 20 23.96 7.97 -3.74
C GLY A 20 23.61 6.48 -3.82
N ASN A 21 23.86 5.76 -2.71
CA ASN A 21 23.60 4.33 -2.63
C ASN A 21 22.15 4.07 -2.17
N VAL A 22 21.31 3.58 -3.08
CA VAL A 22 19.87 3.43 -2.86
C VAL A 22 19.42 2.04 -3.26
N THR A 23 18.80 1.35 -2.31
CA THR A 23 18.23 0.02 -2.49
C THR A 23 16.71 0.11 -2.46
N CYS A 24 16.05 -0.46 -3.47
CA CYS A 24 14.60 -0.45 -3.59
C CYS A 24 14.03 -1.86 -3.50
N TYR A 25 12.83 -1.97 -2.92
CA TYR A 25 12.15 -3.24 -2.70
C TYR A 25 10.78 -3.27 -3.38
N ASP A 26 10.31 -4.46 -3.76
CA ASP A 26 9.04 -4.67 -4.47
C ASP A 26 7.78 -4.26 -3.68
N ASP A 27 7.91 -4.15 -2.36
CA ASP A 27 6.89 -3.61 -1.47
C ASP A 27 6.83 -2.06 -1.44
N GLY A 28 7.73 -1.39 -2.17
CA GLY A 28 7.84 0.06 -2.25
C GLY A 28 8.75 0.69 -1.19
N SER A 29 9.44 -0.12 -0.39
CA SER A 29 10.45 0.35 0.57
C SER A 29 11.72 0.82 -0.15
N VAL A 30 12.38 1.84 0.42
CA VAL A 30 13.62 2.41 -0.10
C VAL A 30 14.59 2.58 1.06
N VAL A 31 15.76 1.98 0.94
CA VAL A 31 16.87 2.14 1.89
C VAL A 31 17.93 3.00 1.23
N VAL A 32 18.39 4.00 1.97
CA VAL A 32 19.41 4.95 1.51
C VAL A 32 20.57 4.89 2.48
N GLU A 33 21.76 4.61 1.97
CA GLU A 33 23.00 4.63 2.74
C GLU A 33 23.77 5.90 2.40
N GLY A 34 23.82 6.83 3.34
CA GLY A 34 24.48 8.13 3.17
C GLY A 34 23.67 9.15 2.37
N PRO A 35 24.29 10.24 1.88
CA PRO A 35 23.60 11.26 1.11
C PRO A 35 23.23 10.74 -0.29
N ALA A 36 21.95 10.81 -0.64
CA ALA A 36 21.44 10.43 -1.95
C ALA A 36 20.45 11.45 -2.51
N VAL A 37 20.44 11.56 -3.85
CA VAL A 37 19.44 12.31 -4.61
C VAL A 37 18.62 11.32 -5.40
N VAL A 38 17.36 11.17 -5.02
CA VAL A 38 16.38 10.34 -5.72
C VAL A 38 15.30 11.23 -6.33
N GLN A 39 15.05 11.02 -7.61
CA GLN A 39 13.92 11.60 -8.32
C GLN A 39 12.80 10.56 -8.34
N VAL A 40 11.81 10.77 -7.48
CA VAL A 40 10.59 9.98 -7.50
C VAL A 40 9.76 10.43 -8.70
N SER A 41 9.33 9.48 -9.53
CA SER A 41 8.48 9.78 -10.69
C SER A 41 7.30 10.63 -10.26
N ARG A 42 6.92 11.62 -11.08
CA ARG A 42 5.85 12.58 -10.74
C ARG A 42 4.60 11.83 -10.27
N ALA A 43 4.24 10.74 -10.94
CA ALA A 43 3.18 9.78 -10.60
C ALA A 43 3.17 9.34 -9.12
N ILE A 44 4.33 9.17 -8.51
CA ILE A 44 4.53 8.70 -7.12
C ILE A 44 4.76 9.86 -6.15
N ALA A 45 5.37 10.97 -6.60
CA ALA A 45 5.43 12.21 -5.84
C ALA A 45 4.03 12.79 -5.54
N TRP A 46 3.03 12.47 -6.39
CA TRP A 46 1.61 12.71 -6.12
C TRP A 46 1.02 11.86 -4.98
N VAL A 47 1.82 11.09 -4.25
CA VAL A 47 1.29 10.13 -3.27
C VAL A 47 1.85 10.32 -1.84
N ASP A 48 2.85 11.20 -1.65
CA ASP A 48 3.50 11.46 -0.35
C ASP A 48 2.95 12.69 0.44
N GLY A 49 1.69 13.07 0.22
CA GLY A 49 0.95 14.07 1.02
C GLY A 49 1.35 15.55 0.87
N ARG A 50 2.45 15.90 0.18
CA ARG A 50 2.93 17.29 0.08
C ARG A 50 2.18 18.18 -0.93
N SER A 51 1.27 17.63 -1.72
CA SER A 51 0.48 18.37 -2.71
C SER A 51 -1.02 18.19 -2.48
N ARG A 52 -1.84 19.23 -2.72
CA ARG A 52 -3.31 19.20 -2.53
C ARG A 52 -3.97 18.03 -3.27
N LYS A 53 -3.48 17.68 -4.46
CA LYS A 53 -3.99 16.54 -5.22
C LYS A 53 -3.72 15.20 -4.52
N VAL A 54 -2.63 15.10 -3.77
CA VAL A 54 -2.29 13.89 -2.99
C VAL A 54 -3.21 13.70 -1.81
N GLY A 55 -3.44 14.79 -1.07
CA GLY A 55 -4.42 14.80 0.01
C GLY A 55 -5.78 14.37 -0.51
N ASN A 56 -6.18 14.79 -1.71
CA ASN A 56 -7.43 14.38 -2.34
C ASN A 56 -7.44 12.88 -2.69
N VAL A 57 -6.35 12.32 -3.21
CA VAL A 57 -6.24 10.88 -3.51
C VAL A 57 -6.27 10.04 -2.22
N GLN A 58 -5.56 10.46 -1.18
CA GLN A 58 -5.59 9.80 0.12
C GLN A 58 -6.99 9.88 0.75
N LYS A 59 -7.64 11.04 0.70
CA LYS A 59 -9.04 11.22 1.13
C LYS A 59 -10.00 10.33 0.36
N LEU A 60 -9.84 10.24 -0.96
CA LEU A 60 -10.66 9.38 -1.80
C LEU A 60 -10.51 7.90 -1.41
N VAL A 61 -9.27 7.42 -1.20
CA VAL A 61 -9.03 6.04 -0.75
C VAL A 61 -9.63 5.78 0.63
N LEU A 62 -9.47 6.71 1.58
CA LEU A 62 -10.09 6.59 2.91
C LEU A 62 -11.62 6.59 2.82
N ASP A 63 -12.21 7.43 1.98
CA ASP A 63 -13.65 7.50 1.72
C ASP A 63 -14.17 6.17 1.14
N VAL A 64 -13.48 5.63 0.13
CA VAL A 64 -13.81 4.32 -0.46
C VAL A 64 -13.77 3.20 0.58
N ILE A 65 -12.75 3.17 1.45
CA ILE A 65 -12.69 2.20 2.55
C ILE A 65 -13.83 2.42 3.55
N SER A 66 -14.17 3.67 3.85
CA SER A 66 -15.29 4.01 4.75
C SER A 66 -16.65 3.53 4.22
N ARG A 67 -16.80 3.48 2.88
CA ARG A 67 -17.99 2.96 2.19
C ARG A 67 -18.08 1.42 2.16
N GLY A 68 -17.07 0.72 2.69
CA GLY A 68 -17.08 -0.74 2.83
C GLY A 68 -16.32 -1.52 1.76
N PHE A 69 -15.53 -0.83 0.92
CA PHE A 69 -14.62 -1.49 -0.02
C PHE A 69 -13.29 -1.77 0.66
N HIS A 70 -12.94 -3.05 0.80
CA HIS A 70 -11.79 -3.44 1.61
C HIS A 70 -10.70 -4.13 0.79
N ALA A 71 -11.02 -4.79 -0.33
CA ALA A 71 -9.99 -5.43 -1.14
C ALA A 71 -9.25 -4.41 -2.02
N ARG A 72 -7.96 -4.64 -2.28
CA ARG A 72 -7.13 -3.71 -3.07
C ARG A 72 -7.70 -3.43 -4.47
N ASP A 73 -8.23 -4.46 -5.12
CA ASP A 73 -8.84 -4.39 -6.44
C ASP A 73 -10.17 -3.63 -6.42
N GLU A 74 -11.00 -3.85 -5.40
CA GLU A 74 -12.24 -3.11 -5.17
C GLU A 74 -11.96 -1.61 -4.97
N ILE A 75 -11.01 -1.29 -4.08
CA ILE A 75 -10.63 0.09 -3.79
C ILE A 75 -10.09 0.78 -5.05
N GLY A 76 -9.28 0.08 -5.83
CA GLY A 76 -8.71 0.63 -7.07
C GLY A 76 -9.75 0.90 -8.15
N GLY A 77 -10.72 -0.01 -8.30
CA GLY A 77 -11.84 0.16 -9.22
C GLY A 77 -12.72 1.35 -8.83
N GLU A 78 -13.13 1.41 -7.57
CA GLU A 78 -14.02 2.48 -7.08
C GLU A 78 -13.33 3.85 -7.05
N ALA A 79 -12.06 3.91 -6.65
CA ALA A 79 -11.31 5.16 -6.64
C ALA A 79 -10.83 5.59 -8.05
N ASN A 80 -10.97 4.72 -9.06
CA ASN A 80 -10.41 4.91 -10.41
C ASN A 80 -8.89 5.23 -10.39
N ILE A 81 -8.13 4.45 -9.61
CA ILE A 81 -6.67 4.63 -9.41
C ILE A 81 -5.91 3.43 -9.99
N SER A 82 -4.78 3.69 -10.66
CA SER A 82 -3.91 2.63 -11.17
C SER A 82 -3.34 1.76 -10.03
N LYS A 83 -3.14 0.45 -10.29
CA LYS A 83 -2.67 -0.51 -9.28
C LYS A 83 -1.36 -0.10 -8.59
N GLY A 84 -0.44 0.51 -9.33
CA GLY A 84 0.85 0.99 -8.81
C GLY A 84 0.68 2.18 -7.87
N ALA A 85 -0.06 3.21 -8.30
CA ALA A 85 -0.32 4.39 -7.48
C ALA A 85 -1.10 4.02 -6.20
N LEU A 86 -2.12 3.16 -6.32
CA LEU A 86 -2.89 2.68 -5.18
C LEU A 86 -2.02 1.93 -4.17
N GLY A 87 -1.08 1.10 -4.64
CA GLY A 87 -0.14 0.39 -3.77
C GLY A 87 0.66 1.34 -2.89
N TYR A 88 1.19 2.42 -3.48
CA TYR A 88 1.89 3.44 -2.71
C TYR A 88 0.96 4.19 -1.76
N VAL A 89 -0.26 4.58 -2.19
CA VAL A 89 -1.23 5.30 -1.33
C VAL A 89 -1.50 4.47 -0.08
N LEU A 90 -1.86 3.19 -0.26
CA LEU A 90 -2.21 2.29 0.82
C LEU A 90 -1.01 2.01 1.73
N ALA A 91 0.19 1.84 1.17
CA ALA A 91 1.41 1.71 1.96
C ALA A 91 1.68 2.98 2.81
N SER A 92 1.49 4.17 2.24
CA SER A 92 1.62 5.44 2.96
C SER A 92 0.60 5.56 4.09
N LEU A 93 -0.69 5.28 3.82
CA LEU A 93 -1.76 5.33 4.81
C LEU A 93 -1.57 4.29 5.93
N THR A 94 -1.10 3.09 5.59
CA THR A 94 -0.81 2.03 6.57
C THR A 94 0.36 2.43 7.47
N ARG A 95 1.45 2.98 6.91
CA ARG A 95 2.59 3.48 7.72
C ARG A 95 2.21 4.63 8.64
N LYS A 96 1.22 5.44 8.25
CA LYS A 96 0.66 6.53 9.07
C LYS A 96 -0.36 6.05 10.11
N GLY A 97 -0.68 4.76 10.16
CA GLY A 97 -1.70 4.21 11.05
C GLY A 97 -3.13 4.63 10.71
N MET A 98 -3.36 5.24 9.55
CA MET A 98 -4.68 5.69 9.11
C MET A 98 -5.52 4.55 8.51
N VAL A 99 -4.86 3.45 8.14
CA VAL A 99 -5.47 2.25 7.58
C VAL A 99 -4.78 1.03 8.19
N VAL A 100 -5.56 0.02 8.55
CA VAL A 100 -5.12 -1.28 9.01
C VAL A 100 -5.10 -2.25 7.83
N LEU A 101 -3.93 -2.83 7.55
CA LEU A 101 -3.77 -3.88 6.55
C LEU A 101 -3.96 -5.25 7.20
N VAL A 102 -4.88 -6.04 6.67
CA VAL A 102 -5.09 -7.44 7.02
C VAL A 102 -4.88 -8.29 5.79
N LYS A 103 -4.06 -9.34 5.91
CA LYS A 103 -3.98 -10.36 4.86
C LYS A 103 -4.94 -11.50 5.21
N ALA A 104 -5.85 -11.83 4.31
CA ALA A 104 -6.83 -12.90 4.53
C ALA A 104 -7.05 -13.73 3.26
N THR A 105 -7.62 -14.93 3.45
CA THR A 105 -7.91 -15.88 2.36
C THR A 105 -9.22 -16.63 2.61
N SER A 106 -9.93 -16.97 1.53
CA SER A 106 -11.10 -17.86 1.53
C SER A 106 -10.74 -19.33 1.22
N GLY A 107 -9.46 -19.70 1.30
CA GLY A 107 -8.95 -21.03 0.91
C GLY A 107 -8.03 -21.04 -0.31
N GLY A 108 -7.68 -19.86 -0.83
CA GLY A 108 -6.73 -19.66 -1.93
C GLY A 108 -5.54 -18.77 -1.54
N PRO A 109 -4.94 -18.01 -2.48
CA PRO A 109 -3.82 -17.13 -2.16
C PRO A 109 -4.25 -15.99 -1.22
N CYS A 110 -3.36 -15.59 -0.32
CA CYS A 110 -3.57 -14.48 0.59
C CYS A 110 -3.72 -13.17 -0.16
N ARG A 111 -4.82 -12.45 0.11
CA ARG A 111 -5.10 -11.12 -0.44
C ARG A 111 -5.00 -10.05 0.65
N SER A 112 -4.71 -8.83 0.23
CA SER A 112 -4.63 -7.66 1.12
C SER A 112 -6.00 -6.99 1.22
N TYR A 113 -6.44 -6.79 2.45
CA TYR A 113 -7.65 -6.07 2.83
C TYR A 113 -7.28 -4.87 3.71
N TYR A 114 -7.97 -3.75 3.53
CA TYR A 114 -7.64 -2.48 4.14
C TYR A 114 -8.86 -1.95 4.90
N PHE A 115 -8.65 -1.55 6.16
CA PHE A 115 -9.72 -1.11 7.06
C PHE A 115 -9.35 0.22 7.71
N LEU A 116 -10.32 1.05 8.04
CA LEU A 116 -10.10 2.19 8.92
C LEU A 116 -9.96 1.69 10.38
N PRO A 117 -9.18 2.39 11.22
CA PRO A 117 -9.13 2.10 12.64
C PRO A 117 -10.52 2.10 13.28
N GLY A 118 -10.82 1.07 14.08
CA GLY A 118 -12.10 0.93 14.78
C GLY A 118 -13.22 0.21 13.99
N GLN A 119 -12.99 -0.17 12.73
CA GLN A 119 -13.94 -1.03 12.01
C GLN A 119 -13.92 -2.47 12.54
N ASP A 120 -15.06 -3.16 12.47
CA ASP A 120 -15.20 -4.57 12.87
C ASP A 120 -14.58 -5.51 11.82
N ILE A 121 -13.27 -5.71 11.95
CA ILE A 121 -12.49 -6.57 11.07
C ILE A 121 -12.94 -8.03 11.19
N ASP A 122 -13.16 -8.52 12.40
CA ASP A 122 -13.49 -9.94 12.63
C ASP A 122 -14.89 -10.28 12.09
N GLY A 123 -15.86 -9.40 12.28
CA GLY A 123 -17.18 -9.53 11.68
C GLY A 123 -17.11 -9.54 10.14
N TYR A 124 -16.35 -8.61 9.55
CA TYR A 124 -16.15 -8.58 8.10
C TYR A 124 -15.54 -9.89 7.59
N LEU A 125 -14.45 -10.36 8.20
CA LEU A 125 -13.78 -11.58 7.79
C LEU A 125 -14.70 -12.81 7.88
N LYS A 126 -15.42 -12.96 9.01
CA LYS A 126 -16.39 -14.05 9.19
C LYS A 126 -17.50 -14.02 8.14
N SER A 127 -18.09 -12.85 7.90
CA SER A 127 -19.19 -12.70 6.93
C SER A 127 -18.80 -13.09 5.50
N ARG A 128 -17.52 -12.92 5.15
CA ARG A 128 -16.96 -13.24 3.83
C ARG A 128 -16.30 -14.63 3.78
N GLY A 129 -16.36 -15.41 4.87
CA GLY A 129 -15.66 -16.69 4.97
C GLY A 129 -14.13 -16.56 4.86
N LEU A 130 -13.60 -15.37 5.15
CA LEU A 130 -12.17 -15.07 5.10
C LEU A 130 -11.52 -15.45 6.43
N ARG A 131 -10.34 -16.06 6.32
CA ARG A 131 -9.49 -16.37 7.46
C ARG A 131 -8.23 -15.52 7.38
N PRO A 132 -7.81 -14.87 8.47
CA PRO A 132 -6.51 -14.20 8.52
C PRO A 132 -5.43 -15.17 8.06
N CYS A 133 -4.61 -14.74 7.12
CA CYS A 133 -3.41 -15.47 6.78
C CYS A 133 -2.48 -15.39 7.97
N SER A 134 -2.19 -16.54 8.61
CA SER A 134 -1.27 -16.54 9.75
C SER A 134 0.05 -15.92 9.31
N ARG A 135 0.53 -14.92 10.05
CA ARG A 135 1.97 -14.66 10.14
C ARG A 135 2.55 -15.91 10.81
N ARG A 136 2.89 -16.96 10.04
CA ARG A 136 3.78 -17.98 10.59
C ARG A 136 5.13 -17.31 10.79
N ALA A 137 5.57 -17.38 12.05
CA ALA A 137 6.79 -16.94 12.69
C ALA A 137 8.06 -16.84 11.82
#